data_AF-A0A7V3CTT3-F1
#
_entry.id   AF-A0A7V3CTT3-F1
#
_cell.length_a   1.000
_cell.length_b   1.000
_cell.length_c   1.000
_cell.angle_alpha   90.00
_cell.angle_beta   90.00
_cell.angle_gamma   90.00
#
_symmetry.space_group_name_H-M   'P 1'
#
loop_
_entity.id
_entity.type
_entity.pdbx_description
1 polymer ?
#
loop_
_entity_poly.entity_id
_entity_poly.type
_entity_poly.pdbx_seq_one_letter_code
_entity_poly.pdbx_strand_id
1 'polypeptide(L)'
;MSFKGDLLKKIFSKELGSGVVESINDLRDKEFSGSKLSPEERFALSNFDNYRIKILNAQENEADFHQQYRQLQVIANLSDWREFLKEEYTK
;
A
#
# COMPACT_ATOMS: atom_id res chain seq x y z
N MET A 1 4.22 -18.05 5.99
CA MET A 1 3.28 -17.14 6.68
C MET A 1 2.30 -16.56 5.67
N SER A 2 1.00 -16.72 5.90
CA SER A 2 -0.11 -16.36 4.99
C SER A 2 -0.59 -14.90 5.16
N PHE A 3 0.32 -13.97 5.48
CA PHE A 3 -0.01 -12.58 5.80
C PHE A 3 -0.60 -11.79 4.60
N LYS A 4 -0.18 -12.13 3.37
CA LYS A 4 -0.63 -11.49 2.11
C LYS A 4 -2.13 -11.65 1.84
N GLY A 5 -2.71 -12.74 2.34
CA GLY A 5 -4.13 -13.04 2.15
C GLY A 5 -5.03 -12.11 2.97
N ASP A 6 -4.57 -11.66 4.14
CA ASP A 6 -5.47 -11.02 5.11
C ASP A 6 -5.74 -9.55 4.78
N LEU A 7 -4.75 -8.80 4.27
CA LEU A 7 -4.99 -7.42 3.80
C LEU A 7 -5.86 -7.41 2.54
N LEU A 8 -5.55 -8.26 1.55
CA LEU A 8 -6.37 -8.38 0.34
C LEU A 8 -7.79 -8.84 0.69
N LYS A 9 -7.93 -9.82 1.59
CA LYS A 9 -9.24 -10.21 2.11
C LYS A 9 -9.96 -9.04 2.75
N LYS A 10 -9.32 -8.25 3.62
CA LYS A 10 -9.92 -7.07 4.26
C LYS A 10 -10.38 -6.01 3.24
N ILE A 11 -9.59 -5.78 2.19
CA ILE A 11 -9.93 -4.88 1.09
C ILE A 11 -11.17 -5.40 0.35
N PHE A 12 -11.17 -6.69 -0.02
CA PHE A 12 -12.27 -7.29 -0.79
C PHE A 12 -13.51 -7.63 0.06
N SER A 13 -13.36 -7.83 1.37
CA SER A 13 -14.47 -8.10 2.30
C SER A 13 -15.19 -6.84 2.76
N LYS A 14 -14.81 -5.66 2.24
CA LYS A 14 -15.42 -4.36 2.56
C LYS A 14 -15.23 -3.95 4.03
N GLU A 15 -14.36 -4.64 4.76
CA GLU A 15 -14.06 -4.38 6.18
C GLU A 15 -13.27 -3.08 6.39
N LEU A 16 -12.58 -2.58 5.35
CA LEU A 16 -11.91 -1.28 5.35
C LEU A 16 -12.87 -0.07 5.26
N GLY A 17 -14.19 -0.30 5.32
CA GLY A 17 -15.20 0.74 5.37
C GLY A 17 -15.63 1.19 3.96
N SER A 18 -16.94 1.33 3.77
CA SER A 18 -17.55 1.77 2.50
C SER A 18 -17.42 3.28 2.22
N GLY A 19 -16.46 3.95 2.85
CA GLY A 19 -16.15 5.36 2.60
C GLY A 19 -15.13 5.50 1.48
N VAL A 20 -15.11 6.65 0.81
CA VAL A 20 -13.96 7.03 -0.03
C VAL A 20 -12.77 7.22 0.93
N VAL A 21 -11.93 6.19 1.05
CA VAL A 21 -10.68 6.27 1.82
C VAL A 21 -9.63 6.96 0.96
N GLU A 22 -8.85 7.86 1.58
CA GLU A 22 -7.69 8.45 0.92
C GLU A 22 -6.58 7.41 0.88
N SER A 23 -6.13 7.07 -0.32
CA SER A 23 -5.19 5.99 -0.60
C SER A 23 -3.74 6.49 -0.71
N ILE A 24 -2.80 5.55 -0.85
CA ILE A 24 -1.40 5.87 -1.15
C ILE A 24 -1.27 6.63 -2.47
N ASN A 25 -2.06 6.28 -3.49
CA ASN A 25 -2.01 6.99 -4.76
C ASN A 25 -2.62 8.39 -4.67
N ASP A 26 -3.66 8.57 -3.85
CA ASP A 26 -4.19 9.92 -3.59
C ASP A 26 -3.14 10.82 -2.92
N LEU A 27 -2.33 10.28 -1.99
CA LEU A 27 -1.20 11.02 -1.41
C LEU A 27 -0.13 11.38 -2.45
N ARG A 28 0.14 10.50 -3.42
CA ARG A 28 1.09 10.79 -4.51
C ARG A 28 0.56 11.86 -5.44
N ASP A 29 -0.72 11.81 -5.79
CA ASP A 29 -1.36 12.82 -6.62
C ASP A 29 -1.39 14.17 -5.89
N LYS A 30 -1.64 14.16 -4.58
CA LYS A 30 -1.53 15.33 -3.71
C LYS A 30 -0.12 15.92 -3.73
N GLU A 31 0.92 15.12 -3.53
CA GLU A 31 2.32 15.58 -3.61
C GLU A 31 2.67 16.11 -5.00
N PHE A 32 2.27 15.41 -6.07
CA PHE A 32 2.53 15.79 -7.46
C PHE A 32 1.83 17.08 -7.85
N SER A 33 0.62 17.33 -7.32
CA SER A 33 -0.10 18.60 -7.49
C SER A 33 0.55 19.79 -6.78
N GLY A 34 1.61 19.56 -6.00
CA GLY A 34 2.31 20.59 -5.21
C GLY A 34 1.69 20.83 -3.83
N SER A 35 0.70 20.03 -3.43
CA SER A 35 0.11 20.10 -2.10
C SER A 35 1.06 19.52 -1.06
N LYS A 36 1.17 20.18 0.09
CA LYS A 36 2.01 19.68 1.19
C LYS A 36 1.37 18.46 1.83
N LEU A 37 2.14 17.38 1.93
CA LEU A 37 1.80 16.25 2.77
C LEU A 37 2.09 16.52 4.26
N SER A 38 1.33 15.89 5.15
CA SER A 38 1.67 15.85 6.58
C SER A 38 2.91 14.97 6.81
N PRO A 39 3.57 15.07 7.97
CA PRO A 39 4.64 14.13 8.34
C PRO A 39 4.17 12.66 8.32
N GLU A 40 2.97 12.36 8.81
CA GLU A 40 2.40 11.00 8.79
C GLU A 40 2.11 10.52 7.37
N GLU A 41 1.57 11.38 6.50
CA GLU A 41 1.31 11.04 5.09
C GLU A 41 2.62 10.70 4.36
N ARG A 42 3.68 11.51 4.54
CA ARG A 42 5.01 11.20 4.01
C ARG A 42 5.58 9.90 4.59
N PHE A 43 5.37 9.66 5.88
CA PHE A 43 5.85 8.45 6.52
C PHE A 43 5.13 7.20 5.98
N ALA A 44 3.82 7.27 5.76
CA ALA A 44 3.05 6.19 5.13
C ALA A 44 3.51 5.91 3.69
N LEU A 45 3.82 6.94 2.89
CA LEU A 45 4.41 6.76 1.56
C LEU A 45 5.73 6.00 1.62
N SER A 46 6.64 6.42 2.52
CA SER A 46 7.93 5.75 2.73
C SER A 46 7.76 4.29 3.15
N ASN A 47 6.87 4.02 4.10
CA ASN A 47 6.59 2.65 4.57
C ASN A 47 6.03 1.77 3.45
N PHE A 48 5.10 2.30 2.64
CA PHE A 48 4.57 1.56 1.50
C PHE A 48 5.63 1.32 0.41
N ASP A 49 6.48 2.29 0.11
CA ASP A 49 7.56 2.13 -0.86
C ASP A 49 8.57 1.06 -0.42
N ASN A 50 8.96 1.07 0.86
CA ASN A 50 9.83 0.04 1.44
C ASN A 50 9.17 -1.34 1.39
N TYR A 51 7.90 -1.44 1.77
CA TYR A 51 7.12 -2.68 1.67
C TYR A 51 7.06 -3.19 0.22
N ARG A 52 6.74 -2.32 -0.74
CA ARG A 52 6.67 -2.66 -2.16
C ARG A 52 8.00 -3.23 -2.65
N ILE A 53 9.11 -2.54 -2.39
CA ILE A 53 10.45 -2.95 -2.81
C ILE A 53 10.80 -4.32 -2.19
N LYS A 54 10.57 -4.48 -0.89
CA LYS A 54 10.82 -5.74 -0.18
C LYS A 54 10.05 -6.91 -0.78
N ILE A 55 8.77 -6.73 -1.10
CA ILE A 55 7.94 -7.79 -1.69
C ILE A 55 8.40 -8.12 -3.10
N LEU A 56 8.65 -7.11 -3.94
CA LEU A 56 9.06 -7.32 -5.33
C LEU A 56 10.44 -7.98 -5.43
N ASN A 57 11.41 -7.56 -4.61
CA ASN A 57 12.76 -8.13 -4.59
C ASN A 57 12.80 -9.57 -4.05
N ALA A 58 11.77 -10.01 -3.33
CA ALA A 58 11.66 -11.37 -2.83
C ALA A 58 11.09 -12.36 -3.86
N GLN A 59 10.73 -11.92 -5.07
CA GLN A 59 10.20 -12.82 -6.10
C GLN A 59 11.34 -13.40 -6.95
N GLU A 60 11.33 -14.72 -7.14
CA GLU A 60 12.41 -15.45 -7.82
C GLU A 60 12.20 -15.56 -9.34
N ASN A 61 10.97 -15.30 -9.82
CA ASN A 61 10.63 -15.39 -11.23
C ASN A 61 9.71 -14.24 -11.66
N GLU A 62 9.68 -14.03 -12.98
CA GLU A 62 8.95 -12.93 -13.61
C GLU A 62 7.42 -13.05 -13.43
N ALA A 63 6.87 -14.27 -13.50
CA ALA A 63 5.43 -14.46 -13.37
C ALA A 63 4.92 -14.04 -11.97
N ASP A 64 5.63 -14.45 -10.92
CA ASP A 64 5.34 -14.10 -9.54
C ASP A 64 5.59 -12.61 -9.28
N PHE A 65 6.66 -12.04 -9.84
CA PHE A 65 6.91 -10.59 -9.81
C PHE A 65 5.72 -9.81 -10.36
N HIS A 66 5.26 -10.14 -11.57
CA HIS A 66 4.13 -9.46 -12.20
C HIS A 66 2.83 -9.64 -11.41
N GLN A 67 2.62 -10.83 -10.83
CA GLN A 67 1.46 -11.06 -9.96
C GLN A 67 1.50 -10.16 -8.72
N GLN A 68 2.63 -10.11 -8.02
CA GLN A 68 2.80 -9.27 -6.84
C GLN A 68 2.70 -7.79 -7.19
N TYR A 69 3.30 -7.37 -8.30
CA TYR A 69 3.22 -6.00 -8.79
C TYR A 69 1.77 -5.54 -8.98
N ARG A 70 0.94 -6.35 -9.66
CA ARG A 70 -0.49 -6.06 -9.80
C ARG A 70 -1.23 -5.99 -8.46
N GLN A 71 -0.93 -6.90 -7.54
CA GLN A 71 -1.53 -6.87 -6.19
C GLN A 71 -1.18 -5.58 -5.44
N LEU A 72 0.09 -5.16 -5.52
CA LEU A 72 0.57 -3.93 -4.88
C LEU A 72 -0.08 -2.69 -5.51
N GLN A 73 -0.33 -2.68 -6.82
CA GLN A 73 -1.09 -1.62 -7.47
C GLN A 73 -2.53 -1.53 -6.95
N VAL A 74 -3.22 -2.66 -6.76
CA VAL A 74 -4.57 -2.66 -6.20
C VAL A 74 -4.56 -2.13 -4.77
N ILE A 75 -3.62 -2.59 -3.94
CA ILE A 75 -3.44 -2.12 -2.56
C ILE A 75 -3.20 -0.60 -2.52
N ALA A 76 -2.33 -0.07 -3.40
CA ALA A 76 -2.01 1.35 -3.44
C ALA A 76 -3.22 2.25 -3.76
N ASN A 77 -4.19 1.72 -4.53
CA ASN A 77 -5.39 2.46 -4.96
C ASN A 77 -6.58 2.31 -4.00
N LEU A 78 -6.65 1.21 -3.23
CA LEU A 78 -7.87 0.86 -2.50
C LEU A 78 -7.71 0.83 -0.98
N SER A 79 -6.48 0.79 -0.45
CA SER A 79 -6.24 0.80 0.99
C SER A 79 -6.15 2.22 1.53
N ASP A 80 -6.72 2.47 2.70
CA ASP A 80 -6.46 3.69 3.48
C ASP A 80 -4.95 3.79 3.75
N TRP A 81 -4.36 4.95 3.47
CA TRP A 81 -2.94 5.17 3.66
C TRP A 81 -2.48 4.93 5.11
N ARG A 82 -3.37 5.09 6.10
CA ARG A 82 -3.08 4.86 7.53
C ARG A 82 -2.74 3.40 7.85
N GLU A 83 -3.11 2.45 6.98
CA GLU A 83 -2.70 1.05 7.12
C GLU A 83 -1.17 0.95 7.20
N PHE A 84 -0.46 1.78 6.42
CA PHE A 84 1.00 1.78 6.34
C PHE A 84 1.69 2.54 7.47
N LEU A 85 0.94 2.99 8.49
CA LEU A 85 1.50 3.47 9.75
C LEU A 85 1.68 2.35 10.79
N LYS A 86 1.12 1.16 10.54
CA LYS A 86 1.22 0.03 11.47
C LYS A 86 2.64 -0.49 11.56
N GLU A 87 2.97 -1.09 12.71
CA GLU A 87 4.33 -1.54 13.04
C GLU A 87 4.92 -2.48 11.97
N GLU A 88 4.08 -3.33 11.36
CA GLU A 88 4.47 -4.29 10.33
C GLU A 88 5.03 -3.66 9.04
N TYR A 89 4.77 -2.38 8.79
CA TYR A 89 5.26 -1.62 7.64
C TYR A 89 6.38 -0.62 7.99
N THR A 90 6.70 -0.45 9.27
CA THR A 90 7.68 0.55 9.77
C THR A 90 9.11 0.03 9.94
N LYS A 91 9.43 -1.17 9.46
CA LYS A 91 10.72 -1.86 9.68
C LYS A 91 11.39 -2.32 8.40
#